data_AF-A0A1S3HPJ2-F1
#
_entry.id   AF-A0A1S3HPJ2-F1
#
_cell.length_a   1.000
_cell.length_b   1.000
_cell.length_c   1.000
_cell.angle_alpha   90.00
_cell.angle_beta   90.00
_cell.angle_gamma   90.00
#
_symmetry.space_group_name_H-M   'P 1'
#
loop_
_entity.id
_entity.type
_entity.pdbx_description
1 polymer ?
#
loop_
_entity_poly.entity_id
_entity_poly.type
_entity_poly.pdbx_seq_one_letter_code
_entity_poly.pdbx_strand_id
1 'polypeptide(L)'
;MKGKVSYWLLSMVIFMKIFTTLDATGKIAVRLTSFKNENYFDFNGYCCESTRWMTSCTQSCDSAFKLCFDTALGFDTLSYCAYGSVGYIGNIPDRYITFRDHSLFSKPFKASFTTWPGSSKLKIGVIDRDGSLADSDMVDYLWTFIITKAAASESSAPWTSRLIKGTRKREPTTLLLEFAVYCDPGWKGADCNECAVNHCKNGGTCSYNSAKRQKHCTCPVGYTGTLCEVSIDDCASRPCLNGGTCYDNVNSYTCQCPRGFKGTNCEINIDDCASSPCKYGATCIDGVHSYTCKCASGFLGRHCENFDLCYFNPCKNGAKCIDNTNSYSCQCREGFQGSRCETATCTPNPCKNNSYCQLKGGTYECFCTNGYYGTQCELKVTT
;
A
#
# COMPACT_ATOMS: atom_id res chain seq x y z
N MET A 1 29.37 4.95 -50.74
CA MET A 1 29.28 6.11 -49.81
C MET A 1 28.70 5.63 -48.49
N LYS A 2 29.23 6.16 -47.39
CA LYS A 2 29.23 5.61 -46.03
C LYS A 2 27.85 5.19 -45.50
N GLY A 3 27.71 3.92 -45.10
CA GLY A 3 26.58 3.43 -44.30
C GLY A 3 26.67 3.93 -42.86
N LYS A 4 25.62 4.62 -42.41
CA LYS A 4 25.43 4.97 -40.99
C LYS A 4 24.62 3.85 -40.33
N VAL A 5 25.32 2.93 -39.66
CA VAL A 5 24.71 2.10 -38.62
C VAL A 5 24.71 2.94 -37.35
N SER A 6 23.52 3.40 -36.92
CA SER A 6 23.34 4.07 -35.64
C SER A 6 23.45 3.02 -34.54
N TYR A 7 24.62 2.91 -33.92
CA TYR A 7 24.77 2.20 -32.67
C TYR A 7 24.03 2.99 -31.59
N TRP A 8 22.93 2.41 -31.11
CA TRP A 8 22.34 2.79 -29.83
C TRP A 8 23.43 2.65 -28.77
N LEU A 9 23.82 3.77 -28.16
CA LEU A 9 24.53 3.79 -26.88
C LEU A 9 23.59 3.19 -25.84
N LEU A 10 23.57 1.86 -25.74
CA LEU A 10 23.27 1.21 -24.47
C LEU A 10 24.36 1.69 -23.52
N SER A 11 24.04 2.72 -22.76
CA SER A 11 24.74 3.02 -21.52
C SER A 11 24.50 1.80 -20.63
N MET A 12 25.39 0.80 -20.76
CA MET A 12 25.66 -0.14 -19.70
C MET A 12 26.15 0.73 -18.54
N VAL A 13 25.19 1.22 -17.76
CA VAL A 13 25.39 1.42 -16.34
C VAL A 13 25.76 0.04 -15.84
N ILE A 14 27.06 -0.24 -15.90
CA ILE A 14 27.71 -1.30 -15.16
C ILE A 14 27.15 -1.13 -13.77
N PHE A 15 26.29 -2.06 -13.36
CA PHE A 15 25.98 -2.34 -11.98
C PHE A 15 27.33 -2.71 -11.34
N MET A 16 28.14 -1.70 -11.07
CA MET A 16 29.15 -1.75 -10.06
C MET A 16 28.29 -1.92 -8.82
N LYS A 17 28.09 -3.17 -8.40
CA LYS A 17 27.66 -3.50 -7.06
C LYS A 17 28.69 -2.82 -6.17
N ILE A 18 28.40 -1.57 -5.82
CA ILE A 18 28.68 -1.06 -4.50
C ILE A 18 27.98 -2.11 -3.63
N PHE A 19 28.74 -3.11 -3.18
CA PHE A 19 28.36 -3.93 -2.03
C PHE A 19 28.36 -2.97 -0.86
N THR A 20 27.35 -2.12 -0.84
CA THR A 20 26.95 -1.35 0.31
C THR A 20 26.78 -2.34 1.45
N THR A 21 27.25 -1.90 2.60
CA THR A 21 27.09 -2.42 3.96
C THR A 21 25.64 -2.70 4.39
N LEU A 22 24.71 -2.94 3.47
CA LEU A 22 23.26 -2.89 3.66
C LEU A 22 22.71 -4.11 4.43
N ASP A 23 23.42 -5.25 4.40
CA ASP A 23 22.99 -6.50 5.07
C ASP A 23 23.87 -6.90 6.27
N ALA A 24 24.87 -6.08 6.63
CA ALA A 24 25.71 -6.37 7.79
C ALA A 24 24.91 -6.18 9.09
N THR A 25 25.04 -7.14 10.00
CA THR A 25 24.40 -7.09 11.32
C THR A 25 25.40 -6.89 12.45
N GLY A 26 26.70 -7.05 12.15
CA GLY A 26 27.78 -6.75 13.07
C GLY A 26 29.16 -6.77 12.41
N LYS A 27 30.18 -6.55 13.23
CA LYS A 27 31.57 -6.45 12.82
C LYS A 27 32.51 -7.27 13.71
N ILE A 28 33.49 -7.89 13.07
CA ILE A 28 34.72 -8.39 13.69
C ILE A 28 35.74 -7.27 13.59
N ALA A 29 36.31 -6.82 14.70
CA ALA A 29 37.31 -5.77 14.75
C ALA A 29 38.63 -6.33 15.30
N VAL A 30 39.75 -5.98 14.67
CA VAL A 30 41.10 -6.43 15.04
C VAL A 30 42.05 -5.24 15.09
N ARG A 31 42.86 -5.15 16.14
CA ARG A 31 43.99 -4.23 16.27
C ARG A 31 45.26 -5.04 16.32
N LEU A 32 46.26 -4.66 15.53
CA LEU A 32 47.61 -5.17 15.73
C LEU A 32 48.28 -4.27 16.78
N THR A 33 48.97 -4.88 17.75
CA THR A 33 49.59 -4.15 18.86
C THR A 33 51.10 -4.12 18.72
N SER A 34 51.73 -5.28 18.56
CA SER A 34 53.17 -5.37 18.28
C SER A 34 53.54 -6.61 17.48
N PHE A 35 54.57 -6.49 16.65
CA PHE A 35 55.13 -7.59 15.87
C PHE A 35 56.62 -7.72 16.14
N LYS A 36 57.13 -8.95 16.16
CA LYS A 36 58.55 -9.23 16.40
C LYS A 36 59.07 -10.30 15.45
N ASN A 37 60.14 -9.95 14.76
CA ASN A 37 60.96 -10.84 13.93
C ASN A 37 62.40 -10.78 14.46
N GLU A 38 62.74 -11.62 15.45
CA GLU A 38 63.95 -11.45 16.27
C GLU A 38 65.27 -11.44 15.48
N ASN A 39 65.33 -12.20 14.38
CA ASN A 39 66.53 -12.41 13.58
C ASN A 39 66.35 -12.07 12.11
N TYR A 40 65.30 -11.31 11.74
CA TYR A 40 65.05 -10.82 10.38
C TYR A 40 65.02 -11.94 9.31
N PHE A 41 64.46 -13.09 9.70
CA PHE A 41 64.33 -14.21 8.80
C PHE A 41 63.04 -14.12 7.97
N ASP A 42 63.07 -14.70 6.77
CA ASP A 42 61.94 -15.01 5.92
C ASP A 42 61.24 -16.31 6.39
N PHE A 43 60.26 -16.79 5.62
CA PHE A 43 59.52 -18.01 5.91
C PHE A 43 60.39 -19.28 5.86
N ASN A 44 61.44 -19.27 5.03
CA ASN A 44 62.36 -20.38 4.85
C ASN A 44 63.51 -20.37 5.88
N GLY A 45 63.64 -19.31 6.68
CA GLY A 45 64.71 -19.13 7.65
C GLY A 45 65.98 -18.49 7.07
N TYR A 46 65.86 -17.81 5.92
CA TYR A 46 66.92 -17.01 5.31
C TYR A 46 66.77 -15.55 5.69
N CYS A 47 67.85 -14.78 5.61
CA CYS A 47 67.75 -13.34 5.84
C CYS A 47 66.96 -12.66 4.73
N CYS A 48 66.08 -11.75 5.13
CA CYS A 48 65.28 -10.88 4.25
C CYS A 48 66.17 -10.13 3.23
N GLU A 49 67.10 -9.30 3.72
CA GLU A 49 67.86 -8.36 2.90
C GLU A 49 69.35 -8.73 2.70
N SER A 50 69.77 -9.95 3.07
CA SER A 50 71.20 -10.34 3.01
C SER A 50 71.42 -11.75 2.46
N THR A 51 72.68 -12.11 2.22
CA THR A 51 73.02 -13.40 1.59
C THR A 51 72.42 -14.59 2.34
N ARG A 52 71.79 -15.48 1.58
CA ARG A 52 70.96 -16.62 2.01
C ARG A 52 71.58 -17.63 2.99
N TRP A 53 72.85 -17.48 3.35
CA TRP A 53 73.65 -18.46 4.11
C TRP A 53 74.17 -17.92 5.44
N MET A 54 73.79 -16.70 5.84
CA MET A 54 74.24 -16.11 7.11
C MET A 54 73.47 -16.68 8.29
N THR A 55 74.19 -16.94 9.40
CA THR A 55 73.60 -17.40 10.66
C THR A 55 73.01 -16.27 11.50
N SER A 56 73.29 -15.01 11.14
CA SER A 56 72.76 -13.80 11.75
C SER A 56 72.55 -12.74 10.68
N CYS A 57 71.35 -12.18 10.61
CA CYS A 57 70.98 -11.16 9.64
C CYS A 57 71.28 -9.77 10.18
N THR A 58 71.80 -8.89 9.33
CA THR A 58 72.22 -7.53 9.72
C THR A 58 71.22 -6.45 9.33
N GLN A 59 70.29 -6.76 8.42
CA GLN A 59 69.27 -5.85 7.91
C GLN A 59 67.89 -6.41 8.25
N SER A 60 66.97 -5.53 8.66
CA SER A 60 65.59 -5.88 8.96
C SER A 60 64.77 -6.04 7.69
N CYS A 61 63.68 -6.79 7.77
CA CYS A 61 62.70 -6.88 6.69
C CYS A 61 61.83 -5.60 6.67
N ASP A 62 61.28 -5.27 5.52
CA ASP A 62 60.28 -4.24 5.32
C ASP A 62 58.86 -4.83 5.42
N SER A 63 58.52 -5.28 6.63
CA SER A 63 57.29 -6.03 6.89
C SER A 63 56.02 -5.32 6.42
N ALA A 64 55.21 -6.06 5.65
CA ALA A 64 53.85 -5.70 5.28
C ALA A 64 52.85 -6.82 5.62
N PHE A 65 51.65 -6.44 6.03
CA PHE A 65 50.67 -7.33 6.65
C PHE A 65 49.40 -7.42 5.82
N LYS A 66 48.93 -8.63 5.55
CA LYS A 66 47.60 -8.92 4.98
C LYS A 66 46.74 -9.57 6.05
N LEU A 67 45.54 -9.05 6.28
CA LEU A 67 44.56 -9.66 7.19
C LEU A 67 43.43 -10.29 6.40
N CYS A 68 43.07 -11.51 6.75
CA CYS A 68 42.05 -12.29 6.08
C CYS A 68 41.06 -12.83 7.11
N PHE A 69 39.81 -12.38 7.02
CA PHE A 69 38.73 -12.76 7.94
C PHE A 69 37.92 -13.88 7.29
N ASP A 70 37.88 -15.03 7.93
CA ASP A 70 37.28 -16.23 7.37
C ASP A 70 36.36 -16.95 8.37
N THR A 71 35.58 -17.91 7.87
CA THR A 71 34.85 -18.84 8.72
C THR A 71 35.84 -19.66 9.57
N ALA A 72 35.39 -20.20 10.71
CA ALA A 72 36.23 -21.07 11.53
C ALA A 72 36.76 -22.32 10.76
N LEU A 73 36.05 -22.74 9.71
CA LEU A 73 36.42 -23.87 8.86
C LEU A 73 37.31 -23.49 7.66
N GLY A 74 37.66 -22.21 7.52
CA GLY A 74 38.50 -21.75 6.42
C GLY A 74 39.85 -22.46 6.38
N PHE A 75 40.32 -22.81 5.18
CA PHE A 75 41.65 -23.42 5.00
C PHE A 75 42.77 -22.44 5.38
N ASP A 76 43.93 -22.99 5.72
CA ASP A 76 45.12 -22.22 6.15
C ASP A 76 45.86 -21.60 4.95
N THR A 77 45.12 -20.81 4.15
CA THR A 77 45.62 -20.07 2.99
C THR A 77 45.06 -18.64 2.98
N LEU A 78 45.76 -17.71 2.31
CA LEU A 78 45.34 -16.32 2.15
C LEU A 78 44.58 -16.03 0.84
N SER A 79 44.25 -17.08 0.07
CA SER A 79 43.60 -16.97 -1.23
C SER A 79 42.10 -16.70 -1.14
N TYR A 80 41.46 -17.10 -0.04
CA TYR A 80 40.03 -16.92 0.19
C TYR A 80 39.76 -16.44 1.62
N CYS A 81 38.85 -15.48 1.77
CA CYS A 81 38.47 -14.88 3.04
C CYS A 81 36.96 -14.64 3.05
N ALA A 82 36.19 -15.49 3.73
CA ALA A 82 34.72 -15.43 3.67
C ALA A 82 34.11 -14.08 4.10
N TYR A 83 34.74 -13.38 5.04
CA TYR A 83 34.29 -12.07 5.52
C TYR A 83 35.09 -10.90 4.92
N GLY A 84 35.96 -11.19 3.95
CA GLY A 84 36.82 -10.21 3.29
C GLY A 84 38.24 -10.14 3.85
N SER A 85 39.05 -9.28 3.24
CA SER A 85 40.46 -9.11 3.58
C SER A 85 40.89 -7.66 3.49
N VAL A 86 41.93 -7.32 4.26
CA VAL A 86 42.72 -6.10 4.09
C VAL A 86 43.97 -6.50 3.33
N GLY A 87 44.26 -5.79 2.23
CA GLY A 87 45.47 -6.02 1.43
C GLY A 87 46.75 -5.77 2.22
N TYR A 88 47.90 -6.04 1.61
CA TYR A 88 49.19 -5.80 2.25
C TYR A 88 49.38 -4.31 2.59
N ILE A 89 49.50 -4.02 3.87
CA ILE A 89 49.72 -2.67 4.43
C ILE A 89 50.95 -2.67 5.32
N GLY A 90 51.70 -1.57 5.35
CA GLY A 90 53.00 -1.51 6.02
C GLY A 90 54.08 -1.12 5.04
N ASN A 91 55.18 -1.89 5.00
CA ASN A 91 56.52 -1.46 4.61
C ASN A 91 57.24 -0.81 5.81
N ILE A 92 57.28 -1.55 6.92
CA ILE A 92 57.83 -1.09 8.19
C ILE A 92 59.08 -1.93 8.49
N PRO A 93 60.26 -1.30 8.61
CA PRO A 93 61.49 -1.97 9.05
C PRO A 93 61.28 -2.70 10.39
N ASP A 94 61.59 -3.99 10.47
CA ASP A 94 61.03 -4.86 11.51
C ASP A 94 62.00 -5.69 12.37
N ARG A 95 62.67 -5.07 13.36
CA ARG A 95 63.12 -5.90 14.53
C ARG A 95 61.98 -6.16 15.47
N TYR A 96 61.29 -5.08 15.77
CA TYR A 96 60.18 -4.98 16.69
C TYR A 96 59.33 -3.80 16.27
N ILE A 97 58.09 -4.04 15.90
CA ILE A 97 57.13 -3.03 15.50
C ILE A 97 56.17 -2.81 16.65
N THR A 98 55.94 -1.54 17.02
CA THR A 98 54.80 -1.13 17.84
C THR A 98 53.82 -0.38 16.95
N PHE A 99 52.66 -1.00 16.68
CA PHE A 99 51.73 -0.47 15.67
C PHE A 99 51.02 0.82 16.09
N ARG A 100 50.98 1.12 17.40
CA ARG A 100 50.32 2.31 17.95
C ARG A 100 50.86 3.63 17.36
N ASP A 101 52.12 3.63 16.94
CA ASP A 101 52.80 4.81 16.42
C ASP A 101 52.68 4.94 14.89
N HIS A 102 52.05 3.97 14.22
CA HIS A 102 51.87 3.97 12.77
C HIS A 102 50.45 4.36 12.38
N SER A 103 50.33 5.43 11.59
CA SER A 103 49.04 6.00 11.14
C SER A 103 48.14 4.98 10.43
N LEU A 104 48.72 4.07 9.64
CA LEU A 104 48.01 2.99 8.94
C LEU A 104 47.35 1.96 9.87
N PHE A 105 47.84 1.86 11.12
CA PHE A 105 47.38 0.89 12.12
C PHE A 105 46.67 1.57 13.31
N SER A 106 46.47 2.90 13.23
CA SER A 106 45.82 3.70 14.28
C SER A 106 44.36 3.35 14.52
N LYS A 107 43.70 2.71 13.54
CA LYS A 107 42.30 2.27 13.61
C LYS A 107 42.21 0.75 13.50
N PRO A 108 41.22 0.12 14.17
CA PRO A 108 41.00 -1.30 14.02
C PRO A 108 40.57 -1.66 12.60
N PHE A 109 41.09 -2.79 12.11
CA PHE A 109 40.62 -3.44 10.90
C PHE A 109 39.28 -4.10 11.17
N LYS A 110 38.32 -3.95 10.26
CA LYS A 110 36.95 -4.42 10.46
C LYS A 110 36.50 -5.30 9.29
N ALA A 111 35.82 -6.40 9.60
CA ALA A 111 35.11 -7.23 8.65
C ALA A 111 33.64 -7.37 9.08
N SER A 112 32.73 -7.30 8.12
CA SER A 112 31.28 -7.37 8.37
C SER A 112 30.77 -8.81 8.28
N PHE A 113 29.73 -9.13 9.06
CA PHE A 113 28.99 -10.39 8.97
C PHE A 113 27.47 -10.14 9.06
N THR A 114 26.68 -11.13 8.65
CA THR A 114 25.20 -11.07 8.67
C THR A 114 24.59 -11.84 9.85
N THR A 115 25.30 -12.81 10.40
CA THR A 115 24.95 -13.51 11.64
C THR A 115 26.26 -14.00 12.23
N TRP A 116 26.52 -13.70 13.50
CA TRP A 116 27.75 -14.13 14.14
C TRP A 116 27.68 -15.63 14.43
N PRO A 117 28.56 -16.47 13.87
CA PRO A 117 28.51 -17.93 14.05
C PRO A 117 29.17 -18.38 15.37
N GLY A 118 29.43 -17.49 16.31
CA GLY A 118 30.18 -17.76 17.54
C GLY A 118 31.70 -17.78 17.39
N SER A 119 32.23 -18.07 16.19
CA SER A 119 33.68 -18.08 15.94
C SER A 119 34.09 -17.76 14.50
N SER A 120 35.28 -17.19 14.34
CA SER A 120 35.91 -16.89 13.04
C SER A 120 37.40 -17.24 13.07
N LYS A 121 37.98 -17.56 11.92
CA LYS A 121 39.43 -17.71 11.76
C LYS A 121 40.00 -16.41 11.18
N LEU A 122 40.92 -15.78 11.90
CA LEU A 122 41.74 -14.68 11.40
C LEU A 122 43.05 -15.26 10.89
N LYS A 123 43.38 -14.97 9.63
CA LYS A 123 44.62 -15.40 8.97
C LYS A 123 45.43 -14.15 8.62
N ILE A 124 46.74 -14.18 8.85
CA ILE A 124 47.62 -13.03 8.69
C ILE A 124 48.84 -13.48 7.89
N GLY A 125 49.06 -12.83 6.75
CA GLY A 125 50.28 -12.97 5.97
C GLY A 125 51.22 -11.83 6.27
N VAL A 126 52.50 -12.14 6.44
CA VAL A 126 53.57 -11.15 6.57
C VAL A 126 54.54 -11.38 5.43
N ILE A 127 54.83 -10.33 4.68
CA ILE A 127 55.81 -10.35 3.60
C ILE A 127 56.88 -9.29 3.87
N ASP A 128 58.06 -9.56 3.31
CA ASP A 128 59.14 -8.61 3.16
C ASP A 128 58.97 -7.89 1.82
N ARG A 129 58.98 -6.56 1.80
CA ARG A 129 58.52 -5.81 0.63
C ARG A 129 59.67 -5.26 -0.22
N ASP A 130 60.07 -6.05 -1.21
CA ASP A 130 61.19 -5.73 -2.11
C ASP A 130 60.75 -4.93 -3.35
N GLY A 131 60.26 -3.71 -3.12
CA GLY A 131 59.79 -2.79 -4.17
C GLY A 131 58.42 -3.15 -4.76
N SER A 132 58.25 -4.33 -5.37
CA SER A 132 57.00 -4.83 -5.96
C SER A 132 56.43 -6.02 -5.17
N LEU A 133 55.08 -6.16 -5.12
CA LEU A 133 54.43 -7.27 -4.42
C LEU A 133 54.71 -8.65 -5.04
N ALA A 134 55.13 -8.69 -6.31
CA ALA A 134 55.44 -9.95 -7.01
C ALA A 134 56.84 -10.47 -6.64
N ASP A 135 57.71 -9.57 -6.18
CA ASP A 135 59.09 -9.86 -5.81
C ASP A 135 59.26 -10.02 -4.29
N SER A 136 58.18 -9.78 -3.53
CA SER A 136 58.17 -9.82 -2.07
C SER A 136 58.20 -11.24 -1.51
N ASP A 137 59.13 -11.51 -0.61
CA ASP A 137 59.27 -12.80 0.06
C ASP A 137 58.30 -12.96 1.25
N MET A 138 57.78 -14.18 1.45
CA MET A 138 56.97 -14.46 2.65
C MET A 138 57.88 -14.43 3.87
N VAL A 139 57.51 -13.68 4.89
CA VAL A 139 58.19 -13.65 6.20
C VAL A 139 57.59 -14.69 7.14
N ASP A 140 56.27 -14.68 7.26
CA ASP A 140 55.56 -15.66 8.07
C ASP A 140 54.07 -15.70 7.71
N TYR A 141 53.44 -16.80 8.11
CA TYR A 141 51.99 -16.95 8.09
C TYR A 141 51.52 -17.26 9.50
N LEU A 142 50.55 -16.49 9.99
CA LEU A 142 49.97 -16.61 11.32
C LEU A 142 48.46 -16.78 11.20
N TRP A 143 47.86 -17.44 12.18
CA TRP A 143 46.40 -17.52 12.27
C TRP A 143 45.94 -17.71 13.71
N THR A 144 44.68 -17.36 13.98
CA THR A 144 44.04 -17.60 15.26
C THR A 144 42.52 -17.65 15.15
N PHE A 145 41.86 -18.28 16.12
CA PHE A 145 40.40 -18.25 16.22
C PHE A 145 39.93 -17.07 17.07
N ILE A 146 39.06 -16.25 16.51
CA ILE A 146 38.27 -15.26 17.25
C ILE A 146 37.05 -15.99 17.79
N ILE A 147 37.02 -16.23 19.11
CA ILE A 147 35.93 -16.91 19.81
C ILE A 147 35.49 -15.98 20.94
N THR A 148 34.42 -15.24 20.71
CA THR A 148 33.84 -14.33 21.71
C THR A 148 32.37 -14.07 21.34
N LYS A 149 31.57 -13.63 22.32
CA LYS A 149 30.19 -13.21 22.05
C LYS A 149 30.20 -11.81 21.42
N ALA A 150 29.22 -11.53 20.56
CA ALA A 150 29.05 -10.18 20.07
C ALA A 150 28.54 -9.26 21.19
N ALA A 151 29.19 -8.11 21.36
CA ALA A 151 28.69 -7.03 22.21
C ALA A 151 27.59 -6.23 21.51
N ALA A 152 26.81 -5.46 22.29
CA ALA A 152 25.70 -4.68 21.78
C ALA A 152 26.14 -3.54 20.84
N SER A 153 27.36 -3.01 21.00
CA SER A 153 27.90 -1.92 20.20
C SER A 153 29.43 -1.91 20.22
N GLU A 154 30.05 -1.16 19.31
CA GLU A 154 31.51 -0.95 19.32
C GLU A 154 32.01 -0.34 20.64
N SER A 155 31.26 0.59 21.23
CA SER A 155 31.62 1.25 22.48
C SER A 155 31.56 0.35 23.71
N SER A 156 30.74 -0.70 23.67
CA SER A 156 30.59 -1.68 24.75
C SER A 156 31.38 -2.97 24.51
N ALA A 157 32.10 -3.06 23.38
CA ALA A 157 32.77 -4.28 22.99
C ALA A 157 34.03 -4.55 23.84
N PRO A 158 34.11 -5.69 24.55
CA PRO A 158 35.31 -6.06 25.27
C PRO A 158 36.39 -6.49 24.27
N TRP A 159 37.56 -5.86 24.37
CA TRP A 159 38.74 -6.24 23.57
C TRP A 159 39.46 -7.39 24.25
N THR A 160 39.75 -8.43 23.48
CA THR A 160 40.53 -9.59 23.94
C THR A 160 41.91 -9.55 23.31
N SER A 161 42.95 -9.45 24.13
CA SER A 161 44.33 -9.47 23.67
C SER A 161 44.82 -10.92 23.49
N ARG A 162 45.61 -11.17 22.45
CA ARG A 162 46.19 -12.48 22.15
C ARG A 162 47.55 -12.35 21.51
N LEU A 163 48.53 -13.05 22.08
CA LEU A 163 49.83 -13.26 21.45
C LEU A 163 49.76 -14.52 20.58
N ILE A 164 50.08 -14.38 19.30
CA ILE A 164 50.12 -15.49 18.34
C ILE A 164 51.53 -15.66 17.79
N LYS A 165 51.84 -16.89 17.38
CA LYS A 165 53.11 -17.26 16.75
C LYS A 165 52.88 -17.63 15.30
N GLY A 166 53.84 -17.31 14.46
CA GLY A 166 53.82 -17.77 13.08
C GLY A 166 54.12 -19.25 12.94
N THR A 167 53.88 -19.73 11.73
CA THR A 167 53.92 -21.15 11.37
C THR A 167 55.29 -21.59 10.85
N ARG A 168 56.20 -20.65 10.55
CA ARG A 168 57.55 -21.02 10.13
C ARG A 168 58.26 -21.86 11.21
N LYS A 169 59.06 -22.83 10.78
CA LYS A 169 59.65 -23.84 11.68
C LYS A 169 60.77 -23.29 12.57
N ARG A 170 61.57 -22.37 12.03
CA ARG A 170 62.70 -21.78 12.72
C ARG A 170 62.33 -20.38 13.22
N GLU A 171 62.43 -20.20 14.54
CA GLU A 171 62.30 -18.90 15.21
C GLU A 171 61.07 -18.11 14.73
N PRO A 172 59.86 -18.65 14.91
CA PRO A 172 58.64 -18.05 14.38
C PRO A 172 58.44 -16.62 14.87
N THR A 173 57.88 -15.80 13.99
CA THR A 173 57.51 -14.44 14.36
C THR A 173 56.45 -14.45 15.46
N THR A 174 56.36 -13.36 16.23
CA THR A 174 55.29 -13.18 17.22
C THR A 174 54.49 -11.92 16.91
N LEU A 175 53.18 -12.00 17.09
CA LEU A 175 52.25 -10.89 16.89
C LEU A 175 51.31 -10.81 18.07
N LEU A 176 51.34 -9.70 18.79
CA LEU A 176 50.31 -9.34 19.76
C LEU A 176 49.21 -8.58 19.03
N LEU A 177 47.99 -9.05 19.15
CA LEU A 177 46.81 -8.41 18.60
C LEU A 177 45.68 -8.36 19.63
N GLU A 178 44.71 -7.50 19.38
CA GLU A 178 43.46 -7.46 20.12
C GLU A 178 42.29 -7.62 19.16
N PHE A 179 41.22 -8.28 19.60
CA PHE A 179 40.01 -8.39 18.80
C PHE A 179 38.74 -8.18 19.62
N ALA A 180 37.70 -7.75 18.95
CA ALA A 180 36.36 -7.59 19.50
C ALA A 180 35.31 -7.92 18.43
N VAL A 181 34.13 -8.35 18.87
CA VAL A 181 32.97 -8.60 18.00
C VAL A 181 31.80 -7.81 18.55
N TYR A 182 31.07 -7.11 17.70
CA TYR A 182 29.92 -6.31 18.12
C TYR A 182 28.87 -6.16 17.03
N CYS A 183 27.64 -5.86 17.44
CA CYS A 183 26.52 -5.65 16.54
C CYS A 183 26.52 -4.23 15.94
N ASP A 184 26.03 -4.13 14.71
CA ASP A 184 25.77 -2.86 14.05
C ASP A 184 24.48 -2.22 14.59
N PRO A 185 24.31 -0.89 14.44
CA PRO A 185 23.16 -0.18 14.99
C PRO A 185 21.81 -0.84 14.64
N GLY A 186 21.01 -1.06 15.67
CA GLY A 186 19.68 -1.66 15.57
C GLY A 186 19.67 -3.20 15.57
N TRP A 187 20.81 -3.86 15.80
CA TRP A 187 20.93 -5.29 16.04
C TRP A 187 21.40 -5.57 17.47
N LYS A 188 20.94 -6.66 18.06
CA LYS A 188 21.36 -7.14 19.38
C LYS A 188 21.41 -8.68 19.40
N GLY A 189 21.70 -9.23 20.58
CA GLY A 189 21.80 -10.67 20.80
C GLY A 189 23.23 -11.17 20.60
N ALA A 190 23.52 -12.39 21.07
CA ALA A 190 24.85 -12.97 20.99
C ALA A 190 25.33 -13.17 19.54
N ASP A 191 24.37 -13.30 18.61
CA ASP A 191 24.60 -13.60 17.20
C ASP A 191 24.34 -12.38 16.28
N CYS A 192 23.97 -11.23 16.85
CA CYS A 192 23.50 -10.02 16.14
C CYS A 192 22.34 -10.25 15.16
N ASN A 193 21.43 -11.17 15.46
CA ASN A 193 20.26 -11.50 14.63
C ASN A 193 18.94 -11.05 15.26
N GLU A 194 18.96 -10.30 16.36
CA GLU A 194 17.76 -9.78 17.00
C GLU A 194 17.60 -8.27 16.77
N CYS A 195 16.36 -7.77 16.70
CA CYS A 195 16.10 -6.34 16.61
C CYS A 195 16.41 -5.64 17.95
N ALA A 196 17.35 -4.69 17.96
CA ALA A 196 17.66 -3.94 19.18
C ALA A 196 16.53 -2.99 19.58
N VAL A 197 15.90 -2.37 18.58
CA VAL A 197 14.78 -1.43 18.74
C VAL A 197 13.73 -1.77 17.69
N ASN A 198 12.46 -1.74 18.09
CA ASN A 198 11.35 -1.86 17.14
C ASN A 198 11.22 -0.55 16.36
N HIS A 199 11.62 -0.57 15.09
CA HIS A 199 11.53 0.58 14.18
C HIS A 199 10.30 0.51 13.26
N CYS A 200 9.49 -0.54 13.37
CA CYS A 200 8.24 -0.67 12.66
C CYS A 200 7.24 0.37 13.19
N LYS A 201 6.48 0.97 12.27
CA LYS A 201 5.46 1.97 12.52
C LYS A 201 4.11 1.31 12.81
N ASN A 202 3.16 2.11 13.29
CA ASN A 202 1.77 1.73 13.49
C ASN A 202 1.56 0.44 14.30
N GLY A 203 2.46 0.16 15.26
CA GLY A 203 2.40 -1.05 16.10
C GLY A 203 2.93 -2.32 15.45
N GLY A 204 3.61 -2.23 14.30
CA GLY A 204 4.27 -3.38 13.67
C GLY A 204 5.35 -4.01 14.55
N THR A 205 5.66 -5.28 14.32
CA THR A 205 6.63 -6.05 15.10
C THR A 205 7.88 -6.35 14.27
N CYS A 206 9.06 -6.01 14.79
CA CYS A 206 10.34 -6.30 14.15
C CYS A 206 10.76 -7.75 14.41
N SER A 207 11.12 -8.45 13.34
CA SER A 207 11.67 -9.80 13.37
C SER A 207 12.86 -9.91 12.42
N TYR A 208 13.66 -10.96 12.56
CA TYR A 208 14.71 -11.29 11.60
C TYR A 208 14.17 -12.27 10.56
N ASN A 209 14.28 -11.89 9.29
CA ASN A 209 13.94 -12.78 8.19
C ASN A 209 15.19 -13.55 7.75
N SER A 210 15.33 -14.80 8.21
CA SER A 210 16.47 -15.66 7.89
C SER A 210 16.64 -15.95 6.40
N ALA A 211 15.55 -15.96 5.63
CA ALA A 211 15.60 -16.22 4.18
C ALA A 211 16.18 -15.03 3.41
N LYS A 212 15.85 -13.81 3.83
CA LYS A 212 16.32 -12.56 3.21
C LYS A 212 17.51 -11.92 3.92
N ARG A 213 17.95 -12.49 5.05
CA ARG A 213 19.02 -11.98 5.93
C ARG A 213 18.85 -10.49 6.29
N GLN A 214 17.61 -10.08 6.53
CA GLN A 214 17.24 -8.68 6.75
C GLN A 214 16.23 -8.54 7.90
N LYS A 215 16.16 -7.35 8.50
CA LYS A 215 15.05 -6.97 9.39
C LYS A 215 13.73 -6.98 8.61
N HIS A 216 12.70 -7.51 9.22
CA HIS A 216 11.36 -7.59 8.65
C HIS A 216 10.33 -7.10 9.67
N CYS A 217 9.52 -6.15 9.25
CA CYS A 217 8.36 -5.72 10.00
C CYS A 217 7.14 -6.55 9.60
N THR A 218 6.55 -7.24 10.58
CA THR A 218 5.22 -7.82 10.44
C THR A 218 4.20 -6.73 10.73
N CYS A 219 3.41 -6.37 9.72
CA CYS A 219 2.45 -5.28 9.83
C CYS A 219 1.13 -5.73 10.46
N PRO A 220 0.53 -4.91 11.33
CA PRO A 220 -0.83 -5.14 11.79
C PRO A 220 -1.80 -5.00 10.62
N VAL A 221 -3.00 -5.55 10.79
CA VAL A 221 -4.07 -5.46 9.78
C VAL A 221 -4.41 -3.98 9.53
N GLY A 222 -4.62 -3.60 8.27
CA GLY A 222 -4.86 -2.22 7.84
C GLY A 222 -3.59 -1.43 7.50
N TYR A 223 -2.39 -2.03 7.63
CA TYR A 223 -1.13 -1.37 7.29
C TYR A 223 -0.26 -2.22 6.36
N THR A 224 0.57 -1.54 5.57
CA THR A 224 1.53 -2.13 4.63
C THR A 224 2.81 -1.27 4.57
N GLY A 225 3.75 -1.65 3.69
CA GLY A 225 5.07 -1.02 3.58
C GLY A 225 6.15 -1.83 4.31
N THR A 226 7.41 -1.45 4.08
CA THR A 226 8.56 -2.20 4.66
C THR A 226 8.71 -1.96 6.16
N LEU A 227 8.21 -0.83 6.64
CA LEU A 227 8.17 -0.42 8.04
C LEU A 227 6.73 -0.32 8.57
N CYS A 228 5.72 -0.83 7.85
CA CYS A 228 4.31 -0.69 8.21
C CYS A 228 3.82 0.77 8.29
N GLU A 229 4.44 1.64 7.50
CA GLU A 229 4.24 3.09 7.47
C GLU A 229 3.04 3.51 6.61
N VAL A 230 2.54 2.63 5.75
CA VAL A 230 1.46 2.93 4.80
C VAL A 230 0.15 2.39 5.36
N SER A 231 -0.86 3.26 5.55
CA SER A 231 -2.23 2.81 5.80
C SER A 231 -2.82 2.27 4.50
N ILE A 232 -3.51 1.14 4.58
CA ILE A 232 -4.26 0.59 3.44
C ILE A 232 -5.49 1.48 3.24
N ASP A 233 -5.73 1.90 1.99
CA ASP A 233 -6.93 2.63 1.61
C ASP A 233 -8.07 1.65 1.38
N ASP A 234 -8.95 1.53 2.36
CA ASP A 234 -10.12 0.64 2.34
C ASP A 234 -11.21 1.17 1.37
N CYS A 235 -11.13 2.43 0.96
CA CYS A 235 -12.01 3.04 -0.03
C CYS A 235 -11.56 2.82 -1.48
N ALA A 236 -10.36 2.28 -1.73
CA ALA A 236 -9.81 2.09 -3.08
C ALA A 236 -10.70 1.21 -3.99
N SER A 237 -11.45 0.27 -3.40
CA SER A 237 -12.40 -0.59 -4.11
C SER A 237 -13.73 0.09 -4.47
N ARG A 238 -13.93 1.35 -4.01
CA ARG A 238 -15.16 2.14 -4.15
C ARG A 238 -16.41 1.40 -3.64
N PRO A 239 -16.43 1.00 -2.36
CA PRO A 239 -17.50 0.16 -1.81
C PRO A 239 -18.85 0.88 -1.70
N CYS A 240 -18.87 2.21 -1.56
CA CYS A 240 -20.10 2.98 -1.41
C CYS A 240 -20.86 3.15 -2.74
N LEU A 241 -22.11 2.68 -2.77
CA LEU A 241 -23.00 2.71 -3.91
C LEU A 241 -23.89 3.97 -3.92
N ASN A 242 -24.65 4.14 -5.01
CA ASN A 242 -25.66 5.19 -5.16
C ASN A 242 -25.15 6.62 -4.89
N GLY A 243 -23.87 6.89 -5.15
CA GLY A 243 -23.24 8.19 -4.92
C GLY A 243 -22.82 8.45 -3.47
N GLY A 244 -22.74 7.41 -2.63
CA GLY A 244 -22.22 7.52 -1.26
C GLY A 244 -20.77 7.98 -1.22
N THR A 245 -20.44 8.77 -0.20
CA THR A 245 -19.06 9.22 0.06
C THR A 245 -18.37 8.22 0.97
N CYS A 246 -17.22 7.71 0.54
CA CYS A 246 -16.42 6.77 1.32
C CYS A 246 -15.42 7.51 2.21
N TYR A 247 -15.35 7.12 3.48
CA TYR A 247 -14.35 7.55 4.44
C TYR A 247 -13.49 6.36 4.82
N ASP A 248 -12.18 6.50 4.58
CA ASP A 248 -11.17 5.50 4.93
C ASP A 248 -10.95 5.48 6.45
N ASN A 249 -10.86 4.28 7.02
CA ASN A 249 -10.52 4.06 8.42
C ASN A 249 -9.42 2.99 8.50
N VAL A 250 -8.95 2.67 9.71
CA VAL A 250 -7.97 1.58 9.88
C VAL A 250 -8.67 0.23 9.70
N ASN A 251 -8.33 -0.50 8.64
CA ASN A 251 -8.86 -1.85 8.33
C ASN A 251 -10.39 -1.88 8.20
N SER A 252 -10.99 -0.76 7.79
CA SER A 252 -12.41 -0.61 7.58
C SER A 252 -12.70 0.68 6.83
N TYR A 253 -13.93 0.84 6.36
CA TYR A 253 -14.41 2.08 5.75
C TYR A 253 -15.78 2.44 6.32
N THR A 254 -16.21 3.66 6.08
CA THR A 254 -17.58 4.11 6.38
C THR A 254 -18.16 4.81 5.17
N CYS A 255 -19.36 4.41 4.76
CA CYS A 255 -20.11 5.10 3.72
C CYS A 255 -21.08 6.11 4.32
N GLN A 256 -20.96 7.37 3.92
CA GLN A 256 -22.00 8.36 4.15
C GLN A 256 -22.99 8.32 2.99
N CYS A 257 -24.21 7.89 3.30
CA CYS A 257 -25.24 7.73 2.30
C CYS A 257 -25.90 9.06 1.94
N PRO A 258 -26.19 9.29 0.64
CA PRO A 258 -27.02 10.39 0.22
C PRO A 258 -28.45 10.21 0.74
N ARG A 259 -29.24 11.29 0.72
CA ARG A 259 -30.66 11.22 1.09
C ARG A 259 -31.39 10.20 0.21
N GLY A 260 -32.24 9.39 0.83
CA GLY A 260 -32.96 8.30 0.17
C GLY A 260 -32.27 6.95 0.21
N PHE A 261 -31.01 6.85 0.63
CA PHE A 261 -30.30 5.56 0.72
C PHE A 261 -29.86 5.21 2.15
N LYS A 262 -29.76 3.92 2.43
CA LYS A 262 -29.24 3.34 3.68
C LYS A 262 -28.49 2.04 3.40
N GLY A 263 -27.97 1.40 4.44
CA GLY A 263 -27.12 0.21 4.35
C GLY A 263 -25.64 0.55 4.53
N THR A 264 -24.82 -0.47 4.77
CA THR A 264 -23.37 -0.27 5.02
C THR A 264 -22.67 0.35 3.82
N ASN A 265 -23.16 0.04 2.62
CA ASN A 265 -22.62 0.49 1.33
C ASN A 265 -23.61 1.41 0.60
N CYS A 266 -24.62 1.95 1.30
CA CYS A 266 -25.68 2.76 0.69
C CYS A 266 -26.46 2.05 -0.43
N GLU A 267 -26.53 0.72 -0.35
CA GLU A 267 -27.11 -0.16 -1.36
C GLU A 267 -28.65 -0.23 -1.32
N ILE A 268 -29.26 0.24 -0.23
CA ILE A 268 -30.69 0.10 0.03
C ILE A 268 -31.39 1.44 -0.23
N ASN A 269 -32.30 1.49 -1.20
CA ASN A 269 -33.25 2.62 -1.31
C ASN A 269 -34.22 2.59 -0.13
N ILE A 270 -34.43 3.72 0.52
CA ILE A 270 -35.38 3.87 1.62
C ILE A 270 -36.78 3.86 1.02
N ASP A 271 -37.63 2.94 1.49
CA ASP A 271 -39.03 2.86 1.08
C ASP A 271 -39.81 4.08 1.60
N ASP A 272 -40.03 5.04 0.70
CA ASP A 272 -40.78 6.26 0.96
C ASP A 272 -42.30 5.99 1.08
N CYS A 273 -42.75 4.81 0.62
CA CYS A 273 -44.13 4.35 0.74
C CYS A 273 -44.45 3.70 2.10
N ALA A 274 -43.45 3.40 2.93
CA ALA A 274 -43.64 2.74 4.24
C ALA A 274 -44.59 3.50 5.17
N SER A 275 -44.69 4.82 5.04
CA SER A 275 -45.61 5.67 5.80
C SER A 275 -47.06 5.67 5.28
N SER A 276 -47.34 4.91 4.20
CA SER A 276 -48.64 4.88 3.50
C SER A 276 -49.15 6.29 3.14
N PRO A 277 -48.38 7.07 2.37
CA PRO A 277 -48.73 8.46 2.09
C PRO A 277 -49.95 8.61 1.17
N CYS A 278 -50.22 7.62 0.32
CA CYS A 278 -51.33 7.63 -0.64
C CYS A 278 -52.67 7.26 0.01
N LYS A 279 -53.75 7.92 -0.41
CA LYS A 279 -55.09 7.78 0.16
C LYS A 279 -56.00 6.88 -0.69
N TYR A 280 -57.10 6.47 -0.06
CA TYR A 280 -58.22 5.76 -0.69
C TYR A 280 -57.83 4.54 -1.55
N GLY A 281 -56.85 3.76 -1.08
CA GLY A 281 -56.41 2.54 -1.76
C GLY A 281 -55.55 2.78 -3.01
N ALA A 282 -55.04 4.00 -3.21
CA ALA A 282 -54.09 4.30 -4.28
C ALA A 282 -52.79 3.49 -4.12
N THR A 283 -52.22 3.07 -5.25
CA THR A 283 -50.95 2.34 -5.27
C THR A 283 -49.80 3.33 -5.09
N CYS A 284 -49.02 3.17 -4.02
CA CYS A 284 -47.80 3.93 -3.82
C CYS A 284 -46.65 3.31 -4.63
N ILE A 285 -45.91 4.16 -5.32
CA ILE A 285 -44.72 3.79 -6.10
C ILE A 285 -43.53 4.48 -5.44
N ASP A 286 -42.62 3.67 -4.92
CA ASP A 286 -41.38 4.12 -4.29
C ASP A 286 -40.45 4.80 -5.31
N GLY A 287 -39.70 5.79 -4.84
CA GLY A 287 -38.72 6.55 -5.61
C GLY A 287 -37.48 6.80 -4.76
N VAL A 288 -36.56 7.66 -5.22
CA VAL A 288 -35.38 8.01 -4.42
C VAL A 288 -35.71 9.27 -3.62
N HIS A 289 -35.85 9.13 -2.29
CA HIS A 289 -36.24 10.24 -1.40
C HIS A 289 -37.52 10.96 -1.88
N SER A 290 -38.42 10.19 -2.48
CA SER A 290 -39.64 10.64 -3.11
C SER A 290 -40.55 9.43 -3.38
N TYR A 291 -41.84 9.69 -3.56
CA TYR A 291 -42.82 8.68 -3.94
C TYR A 291 -43.83 9.28 -4.90
N THR A 292 -44.51 8.41 -5.65
CA THR A 292 -45.62 8.78 -6.53
C THR A 292 -46.86 7.95 -6.21
N CYS A 293 -48.01 8.60 -6.05
CA CYS A 293 -49.29 7.91 -5.85
C CYS A 293 -50.02 7.73 -7.18
N LYS A 294 -50.27 6.47 -7.56
CA LYS A 294 -51.13 6.13 -8.69
C LYS A 294 -52.57 6.03 -8.19
N CYS A 295 -53.37 7.04 -8.50
CA CYS A 295 -54.75 7.12 -8.04
C CYS A 295 -55.63 6.07 -8.71
N ALA A 296 -56.56 5.52 -7.92
CA ALA A 296 -57.66 4.74 -8.45
C ALA A 296 -58.61 5.65 -9.25
N SER A 297 -59.39 5.05 -10.16
CA SER A 297 -60.38 5.80 -10.94
C SER A 297 -61.35 6.56 -10.03
N GLY A 298 -61.58 7.84 -10.34
CA GLY A 298 -62.41 8.72 -9.51
C GLY A 298 -61.65 9.48 -8.40
N PHE A 299 -60.33 9.30 -8.28
CA PHE A 299 -59.50 10.01 -7.30
C PHE A 299 -58.39 10.83 -7.98
N LEU A 300 -58.05 11.96 -7.37
CA LEU A 300 -57.12 12.96 -7.90
C LEU A 300 -56.22 13.54 -6.78
N GLY A 301 -55.17 14.26 -7.15
CA GLY A 301 -54.24 14.91 -6.22
C GLY A 301 -52.92 14.15 -6.04
N ARG A 302 -51.96 14.77 -5.34
CA ARG A 302 -50.62 14.20 -5.16
C ARG A 302 -50.63 12.94 -4.30
N HIS A 303 -51.55 12.88 -3.34
CA HIS A 303 -51.77 11.75 -2.45
C HIS A 303 -53.09 11.04 -2.76
N CYS A 304 -53.72 11.34 -3.90
CA CYS A 304 -55.05 10.84 -4.27
C CYS A 304 -56.12 11.18 -3.22
N GLU A 305 -55.98 12.32 -2.56
CA GLU A 305 -56.83 12.80 -1.48
C GLU A 305 -58.11 13.51 -1.95
N ASN A 306 -58.18 13.84 -3.25
CA ASN A 306 -59.33 14.51 -3.85
C ASN A 306 -60.15 13.52 -4.69
N PHE A 307 -61.38 13.91 -4.99
CA PHE A 307 -62.33 13.11 -5.77
C PHE A 307 -62.61 13.79 -7.10
N ASP A 308 -62.62 13.02 -8.19
CA ASP A 308 -63.26 13.43 -9.44
C ASP A 308 -64.76 13.25 -9.26
N LEU A 309 -65.48 14.36 -9.05
CA LEU A 309 -66.91 14.31 -8.75
C LEU A 309 -67.74 13.99 -10.01
N CYS A 310 -67.17 14.18 -11.20
CA CYS A 310 -67.79 13.82 -12.45
C CYS A 310 -67.71 12.33 -12.77
N TYR A 311 -66.74 11.60 -12.20
CA TYR A 311 -66.60 10.16 -12.37
C TYR A 311 -67.88 9.38 -12.03
N PHE A 312 -68.64 9.84 -11.02
CA PHE A 312 -69.89 9.20 -10.59
C PHE A 312 -71.13 9.60 -11.44
N ASN A 313 -70.93 10.27 -12.57
CA ASN A 313 -71.98 10.74 -13.47
C ASN A 313 -73.14 11.45 -12.72
N PRO A 314 -72.86 12.53 -11.98
CA PRO A 314 -73.90 13.19 -11.19
C PRO A 314 -74.95 13.89 -12.07
N CYS A 315 -74.57 14.35 -13.26
CA CYS A 315 -75.46 15.03 -14.20
C CYS A 315 -76.41 14.06 -14.90
N LYS A 316 -77.68 14.47 -15.06
CA LYS A 316 -78.75 13.69 -15.69
C LYS A 316 -79.01 14.14 -17.12
N ASN A 317 -79.83 13.37 -17.84
CA ASN A 317 -80.32 13.71 -19.17
C ASN A 317 -79.23 14.05 -20.20
N GLY A 318 -78.08 13.36 -20.09
CA GLY A 318 -76.93 13.53 -20.99
C GLY A 318 -76.18 14.86 -20.85
N ALA A 319 -76.42 15.62 -19.78
CA ALA A 319 -75.70 16.86 -19.50
C ALA A 319 -74.20 16.65 -19.33
N LYS A 320 -73.40 17.63 -19.76
CA LYS A 320 -71.94 17.58 -19.64
C LYS A 320 -71.56 17.94 -18.19
N CYS A 321 -70.87 17.04 -17.52
CA CYS A 321 -70.31 17.32 -16.19
C CYS A 321 -69.01 18.09 -16.31
N ILE A 322 -68.82 19.06 -15.42
CA ILE A 322 -67.61 19.87 -15.29
C ILE A 322 -67.16 19.77 -13.83
N ASP A 323 -66.00 19.16 -13.63
CA ASP A 323 -65.37 19.02 -12.32
C ASP A 323 -64.72 20.37 -11.93
N ASN A 324 -65.00 20.84 -10.72
CA ASN A 324 -64.48 22.07 -10.15
C ASN A 324 -63.73 21.74 -8.84
N THR A 325 -62.93 22.67 -8.33
CA THR A 325 -62.24 22.47 -7.05
C THR A 325 -63.25 22.21 -5.91
N ASN A 326 -63.29 20.98 -5.41
CA ASN A 326 -64.22 20.49 -4.38
C ASN A 326 -65.72 20.57 -4.73
N SER A 327 -66.09 20.68 -6.00
CA SER A 327 -67.49 20.74 -6.44
C SER A 327 -67.64 20.23 -7.88
N TYR A 328 -68.86 20.02 -8.35
CA TYR A 328 -69.12 19.77 -9.77
C TYR A 328 -70.23 20.70 -10.25
N SER A 329 -70.27 20.93 -11.55
CA SER A 329 -71.36 21.66 -12.21
C SER A 329 -71.83 20.90 -13.44
N CYS A 330 -73.13 20.99 -13.74
CA CYS A 330 -73.72 20.34 -14.89
C CYS A 330 -74.11 21.39 -15.94
N GLN A 331 -73.55 21.27 -17.14
CA GLN A 331 -73.97 22.05 -18.28
C GLN A 331 -75.16 21.34 -18.94
N CYS A 332 -76.36 21.87 -18.70
CA CYS A 332 -77.60 21.28 -19.20
C CYS A 332 -77.72 21.41 -20.72
N ARG A 333 -78.29 20.37 -21.34
CA ARG A 333 -78.76 20.45 -22.72
C ARG A 333 -80.04 21.28 -22.79
N GLU A 334 -80.35 21.82 -23.97
CA GLU A 334 -81.60 22.55 -24.17
C GLU A 334 -82.82 21.73 -23.75
N GLY A 335 -83.75 22.38 -23.05
CA GLY A 335 -84.97 21.75 -22.52
C GLY A 335 -84.79 21.02 -21.19
N PHE A 336 -83.63 21.15 -20.53
CA PHE A 336 -83.40 20.65 -19.17
C PHE A 336 -82.82 21.75 -18.27
N GLN A 337 -83.19 21.72 -16.99
CA GLN A 337 -82.77 22.65 -15.95
C GLN A 337 -82.60 21.94 -14.59
N GLY A 338 -82.13 22.67 -13.58
CA GLY A 338 -81.77 22.13 -12.27
C GLY A 338 -80.25 21.95 -12.10
N SER A 339 -79.77 21.77 -10.87
CA SER A 339 -78.33 21.70 -10.58
C SER A 339 -77.67 20.44 -11.15
N ARG A 340 -78.45 19.40 -11.43
CA ARG A 340 -78.02 18.16 -12.08
C ARG A 340 -78.70 17.95 -13.43
N CYS A 341 -79.37 18.97 -13.98
CA CYS A 341 -80.15 18.90 -15.21
C CYS A 341 -81.25 17.82 -15.19
N GLU A 342 -81.79 17.56 -14.01
CA GLU A 342 -82.76 16.49 -13.71
C GLU A 342 -84.19 16.83 -14.13
N THR A 343 -84.49 18.12 -14.33
CA THR A 343 -85.84 18.60 -14.61
C THR A 343 -85.98 19.00 -16.07
N ALA A 344 -86.90 18.38 -16.81
CA ALA A 344 -87.28 18.84 -18.14
C ALA A 344 -88.06 20.17 -18.06
N THR A 345 -87.82 21.07 -19.01
CA THR A 345 -88.48 22.38 -19.10
C THR A 345 -88.81 22.72 -20.55
N CYS A 346 -89.98 23.32 -20.78
CA CYS A 346 -90.35 23.92 -22.06
C CYS A 346 -90.17 25.45 -22.05
N THR A 347 -89.46 25.98 -21.05
CA THR A 347 -89.26 27.41 -20.84
C THR A 347 -87.79 27.67 -20.50
N PRO A 348 -86.99 28.26 -21.42
CA PRO A 348 -87.34 28.65 -22.79
C PRO A 348 -87.65 27.44 -23.68
N ASN A 349 -88.48 27.63 -24.71
CA ASN A 349 -88.92 26.55 -25.60
C ASN A 349 -87.70 25.90 -26.30
N PRO A 350 -87.40 24.62 -26.02
CA PRO A 350 -86.26 23.94 -26.63
C PRO A 350 -86.50 23.54 -28.09
N CYS A 351 -87.75 23.54 -28.55
CA CYS A 351 -88.11 23.17 -29.91
C CYS A 351 -87.83 24.33 -30.89
N LYS A 352 -87.17 24.01 -32.01
CA LYS A 352 -86.81 24.98 -33.06
C LYS A 352 -87.99 25.21 -34.02
N ASN A 353 -87.83 26.20 -34.90
CA ASN A 353 -88.76 26.48 -36.01
C ASN A 353 -90.21 26.73 -35.58
N ASN A 354 -90.40 27.48 -34.49
CA ASN A 354 -91.71 27.79 -33.89
C ASN A 354 -92.56 26.54 -33.55
N SER A 355 -91.90 25.41 -33.25
CA SER A 355 -92.56 24.16 -32.88
C SER A 355 -93.01 24.17 -31.42
N TYR A 356 -94.00 23.33 -31.10
CA TYR A 356 -94.63 23.29 -29.77
C TYR A 356 -93.93 22.29 -28.85
N CYS A 357 -93.61 22.68 -27.61
CA CYS A 357 -93.00 21.81 -26.60
C CYS A 357 -94.05 21.36 -25.58
N GLN A 358 -93.99 20.08 -25.19
CA GLN A 358 -94.77 19.56 -24.07
C GLN A 358 -93.91 18.67 -23.17
N LEU A 359 -94.12 18.77 -21.85
CA LEU A 359 -93.51 17.85 -20.89
C LEU A 359 -94.21 16.49 -20.94
N LYS A 360 -93.43 15.41 -20.98
CA LYS A 360 -93.93 14.03 -21.06
C LYS A 360 -93.02 13.10 -20.26
N GLY A 361 -93.55 12.49 -19.20
CA GLY A 361 -92.87 11.41 -18.46
C GLY A 361 -91.44 11.71 -17.98
N GLY A 362 -91.18 12.91 -17.45
CA GLY A 362 -89.86 13.32 -16.98
C GLY A 362 -88.88 13.80 -18.07
N THR A 363 -89.32 13.84 -19.33
CA THR A 363 -88.62 14.48 -20.47
C THR A 363 -89.53 15.52 -21.13
N TYR A 364 -89.09 16.14 -22.23
CA TYR A 364 -89.93 16.94 -23.12
C TYR A 364 -90.06 16.27 -24.49
N GLU A 365 -91.13 16.60 -25.20
CA GLU A 365 -91.40 16.19 -26.58
C GLU A 365 -91.72 17.42 -27.42
N CYS A 366 -91.10 17.51 -28.59
CA CYS A 366 -91.34 18.57 -29.56
C CYS A 366 -92.32 18.11 -30.63
N PHE A 367 -93.42 18.84 -30.78
CA PHE A 367 -94.41 18.66 -31.83
C PHE A 367 -94.08 19.60 -32.98
N CYS A 368 -93.47 19.03 -34.02
CA CYS A 368 -92.96 19.78 -35.15
C CYS A 368 -94.08 20.33 -36.03
N THR A 369 -93.91 21.58 -36.46
CA THR A 369 -94.75 22.20 -37.49
C THR A 369 -94.51 21.53 -38.85
N ASN A 370 -95.50 21.56 -39.74
CA ASN A 370 -95.45 20.89 -41.05
C ASN A 370 -94.17 21.26 -41.83
N GLY A 371 -93.44 20.24 -42.28
CA GLY A 371 -92.20 20.41 -43.04
C GLY A 371 -90.91 20.35 -42.20
N TYR A 372 -91.00 20.16 -40.87
CA TYR A 372 -89.84 19.95 -39.99
C TYR A 372 -89.92 18.61 -39.24
N TYR A 373 -88.77 18.04 -38.90
CA TYR A 373 -88.61 16.80 -38.14
C TYR A 373 -87.31 16.83 -37.32
N GLY A 374 -87.00 15.76 -36.58
CA GLY A 374 -85.89 15.72 -35.62
C GLY A 374 -86.39 15.80 -34.17
N THR A 375 -85.51 15.60 -33.20
CA THR A 375 -85.91 15.54 -31.78
C THR A 375 -86.23 16.91 -31.19
N GLN A 376 -85.71 17.98 -31.79
CA GLN A 376 -86.00 19.37 -31.47
C GLN A 376 -86.62 20.13 -32.65
N CYS A 377 -87.13 19.41 -33.67
CA CYS A 377 -87.68 19.98 -34.90
C CYS A 377 -86.68 20.87 -35.69
N GLU A 378 -85.40 20.53 -35.60
CA GLU A 378 -84.27 21.25 -36.18
C GLU A 378 -84.01 20.92 -37.65
N LEU A 379 -84.51 19.78 -38.14
CA LEU A 379 -84.30 19.31 -39.50
C LEU A 379 -85.51 19.66 -40.38
N LYS A 380 -85.25 20.01 -41.65
CA LYS A 380 -86.28 20.34 -42.63
C LYS A 380 -86.49 19.18 -43.60
N VAL A 381 -87.74 18.83 -43.87
CA VAL A 381 -88.08 17.82 -44.89
C VAL A 381 -87.69 18.37 -46.26
N THR A 382 -86.67 17.79 -46.88
CA THR A 382 -86.30 18.07 -48.27
C THR A 382 -87.15 17.19 -49.18
N THR A 383 -87.77 17.79 -50.19
CA THR A 383 -88.51 17.08 -51.23
C THR A 383 -87.59 16.70 -52.38
#